data_AF-A0A7Y9N4K4-F1
#
_entry.id   AF-A0A7Y9N4K4-F1
#
_cell.length_a   1.000
_cell.length_b   1.000
_cell.length_c   1.000
_cell.angle_alpha   90.00
_cell.angle_beta   90.00
_cell.angle_gamma   90.00
#
_symmetry.space_group_name_H-M   'P 1'
#
loop_
_entity.id
_entity.type
_entity.pdbx_description
1 polymer ?
#
loop_
_entity_poly.entity_id
_entity_poly.type
_entity_poly.pdbx_seq_one_letter_code
_entity_poly.pdbx_strand_id
1 'polypeptide(L)'
;MDRGGAFIGKLIAIAALLFATAAPRGDAPPAFEQLRWTASGAARTLLSEQPATCLAANNDMVRSGRALFGTPTLLGGQAAKAGLSCASCHINGRDNPHFLLAGVSAAPGTADVTNSFFSAARGNGLFDPVLIPDLARPGKVARDPEARALEAFIRNLIVEEFGGQEPTPAMLAALAAYVRAVRSCPGEPKVARRLGDQLAAIADGAAGAQLMIGRGDRQGARLSIAAMRHQLGLVAERYAGPGFARDRAALLAGSRQLQAIGDIADVGQMRLAIDRWTLGFETGLAQRLRRAEARSLYDPTHLDRALR
;
A
#
# COMPACT_ATOMS: atom_id res chain seq x y z
N MET A 1 -49.59 -25.51 -68.68
CA MET A 1 -49.00 -24.23 -68.27
C MET A 1 -48.39 -24.47 -66.91
N ASP A 2 -47.28 -25.20 -66.84
CA ASP A 2 -45.93 -24.82 -67.28
C ASP A 2 -45.30 -23.77 -66.35
N ARG A 3 -44.12 -24.13 -65.82
CA ARG A 3 -43.23 -23.44 -64.86
C ARG A 3 -43.66 -23.51 -63.37
N GLY A 4 -42.87 -24.04 -62.43
CA GLY A 4 -41.48 -24.49 -62.41
C GLY A 4 -40.92 -24.25 -61.00
N GLY A 5 -40.10 -25.17 -60.48
CA GLY A 5 -39.22 -24.91 -59.33
C GLY A 5 -39.38 -25.85 -58.14
N ALA A 6 -38.65 -26.96 -58.17
CA ALA A 6 -38.48 -27.88 -57.07
C ALA A 6 -37.72 -27.24 -55.88
N PHE A 7 -38.27 -27.34 -54.67
CA PHE A 7 -37.56 -27.00 -53.44
C PHE A 7 -36.78 -28.22 -52.94
N ILE A 8 -35.47 -28.20 -53.19
CA ILE A 8 -34.48 -29.12 -52.64
C ILE A 8 -34.22 -28.72 -51.18
N GLY A 9 -34.63 -29.57 -50.25
CA GLY A 9 -34.25 -29.44 -48.83
C GLY A 9 -32.77 -29.73 -48.63
N LYS A 10 -31.97 -28.68 -48.41
CA LYS A 10 -30.57 -28.82 -47.97
C LYS A 10 -30.50 -28.73 -46.45
N LEU A 11 -30.25 -29.87 -45.80
CA LEU A 11 -29.76 -29.96 -44.43
C LEU A 11 -28.33 -29.39 -44.39
N ILE A 12 -28.15 -28.21 -43.79
CA ILE A 12 -26.83 -27.66 -43.48
C ILE A 12 -26.47 -28.15 -42.07
N ALA A 13 -25.58 -29.13 -41.99
CA ALA A 13 -24.90 -29.48 -40.74
C ALA A 13 -23.85 -28.40 -40.45
N ILE A 14 -24.11 -27.56 -39.43
CA ILE A 14 -23.14 -26.59 -38.92
C ILE A 14 -22.12 -27.36 -38.09
N ALA A 15 -20.95 -27.62 -38.67
CA ALA A 15 -19.77 -28.08 -37.95
C ALA A 15 -19.23 -26.91 -37.11
N ALA A 16 -19.51 -26.90 -35.82
CA ALA A 16 -18.90 -25.98 -34.87
C ALA A 16 -17.44 -26.40 -34.64
N LEU A 17 -16.51 -25.81 -35.39
CA LEU A 17 -15.08 -25.85 -35.05
C LEU A 17 -14.87 -25.04 -33.76
N LEU A 18 -14.71 -25.75 -32.64
CA LEU A 18 -14.16 -25.21 -31.41
C LEU A 18 -12.68 -24.91 -31.63
N PHE A 19 -12.36 -23.69 -32.08
CA PHE A 19 -11.02 -23.14 -31.89
C PHE A 19 -10.83 -22.88 -30.40
N ALA A 20 -10.15 -23.80 -29.72
CA ALA A 20 -9.58 -23.54 -28.41
C ALA A 20 -8.49 -22.47 -28.55
N THR A 21 -8.87 -21.20 -28.46
CA THR A 21 -7.91 -20.13 -28.22
C THR A 21 -7.32 -20.38 -26.84
N ALA A 22 -6.06 -20.83 -26.80
CA ALA A 22 -5.29 -20.84 -25.58
C ALA A 22 -5.27 -19.41 -25.03
N ALA A 23 -6.03 -19.16 -23.97
CA ALA A 23 -5.91 -17.92 -23.22
C ALA A 23 -4.43 -17.80 -22.81
N PRO A 24 -3.79 -16.63 -23.00
CA PRO A 24 -2.44 -16.44 -22.48
C PRO A 24 -2.47 -16.82 -21.00
N ARG A 25 -1.55 -17.69 -20.58
CA ARG A 25 -1.32 -17.94 -19.16
C ARG A 25 -1.08 -16.57 -18.55
N GLY A 26 -2.02 -16.10 -17.72
CA GLY A 26 -1.80 -14.89 -16.96
C GLY A 26 -0.49 -15.08 -16.20
N ASP A 27 0.45 -14.18 -16.41
CA ASP A 27 1.72 -14.18 -15.70
C ASP A 27 1.41 -14.34 -14.21
N ALA A 28 2.14 -15.24 -13.54
CA ALA A 28 2.00 -15.38 -12.10
C ALA A 28 2.16 -13.99 -11.47
N PRO A 29 1.31 -13.60 -10.50
CA PRO A 29 1.43 -12.30 -9.88
C PRO A 29 2.86 -12.11 -9.37
N PRO A 30 3.43 -10.90 -9.51
CA PRO A 30 4.81 -10.66 -9.13
C PRO A 30 5.04 -11.05 -7.67
N ALA A 31 6.21 -11.60 -7.37
CA ALA A 31 6.56 -12.10 -6.05
C ALA A 31 6.51 -11.03 -4.94
N PHE A 32 6.50 -9.75 -5.33
CA PHE A 32 6.39 -8.60 -4.44
C PHE A 32 5.20 -7.74 -4.83
N GLU A 33 4.37 -7.38 -3.86
CA GLU A 33 3.20 -6.53 -4.06
C GLU A 33 3.55 -5.20 -4.74
N GLN A 34 4.66 -4.58 -4.35
CA GLN A 34 5.10 -3.27 -4.87
C GLN A 34 5.42 -3.31 -6.38
N LEU A 35 5.82 -4.46 -6.92
CA LEU A 35 6.16 -4.58 -8.34
C LEU A 35 4.93 -4.52 -9.27
N ARG A 36 3.71 -4.60 -8.73
CA ARG A 36 2.46 -4.49 -9.51
C ARG A 36 2.28 -3.11 -10.15
N TRP A 37 2.92 -2.08 -9.61
CA TRP A 37 2.83 -0.69 -10.05
C TRP A 37 4.22 -0.06 -10.19
N THR A 38 5.23 -0.87 -10.54
CA THR A 38 6.61 -0.43 -10.71
C THR A 38 7.02 -0.48 -12.17
N ALA A 39 7.71 0.57 -12.63
CA ALA A 39 8.26 0.62 -13.97
C ALA A 39 9.22 -0.55 -14.24
N SER A 40 9.18 -1.09 -15.47
CA SER A 40 10.14 -2.11 -15.89
C SER A 40 11.58 -1.61 -15.71
N GLY A 41 12.46 -2.48 -15.22
CA GLY A 41 13.86 -2.13 -14.90
C GLY A 41 14.07 -1.42 -13.55
N ALA A 42 13.02 -0.95 -12.86
CA ALA A 42 13.15 -0.27 -11.57
C ALA A 42 13.05 -1.21 -10.35
N ALA A 43 12.72 -2.49 -10.55
CA ALA A 43 12.46 -3.46 -9.49
C ALA A 43 13.59 -3.54 -8.47
N ARG A 44 14.85 -3.66 -8.94
CA ARG A 44 16.02 -3.75 -8.06
C ARG A 44 16.14 -2.51 -7.17
N THR A 45 16.19 -1.32 -7.77
CA THR A 45 16.34 -0.05 -7.06
C THR A 45 15.19 0.17 -6.06
N LEU A 46 13.94 -0.02 -6.49
CA LEU A 46 12.79 0.14 -5.59
C LEU A 46 12.86 -0.83 -4.41
N LEU A 47 13.29 -2.07 -4.63
CA LEU A 47 13.34 -3.08 -3.59
C LEU A 47 14.59 -2.97 -2.71
N SER A 48 15.69 -2.37 -3.16
CA SER A 48 16.94 -2.23 -2.38
C SER A 48 17.11 -0.86 -1.72
N GLU A 49 16.47 0.18 -2.24
CA GLU A 49 16.69 1.58 -1.84
C GLU A 49 15.38 2.33 -1.63
N GLN A 50 15.44 3.39 -0.83
CA GLN A 50 14.36 4.34 -0.61
C GLN A 50 14.91 5.74 -0.34
N PRO A 51 14.11 6.79 -0.59
CA PRO A 51 14.43 8.11 -0.07
C PRO A 51 14.53 8.08 1.46
N ALA A 52 15.50 8.80 2.03
CA ALA A 52 15.58 8.97 3.48
C ALA A 52 14.35 9.67 4.04
N THR A 53 13.98 9.30 5.27
CA THR A 53 12.87 9.92 6.00
C THR A 53 13.39 11.05 6.88
N CYS A 54 13.06 12.30 6.56
CA CYS A 54 13.35 13.45 7.41
C CYS A 54 12.06 14.13 7.84
N LEU A 55 11.82 14.12 9.16
CA LEU A 55 10.65 14.73 9.75
C LEU A 55 11.04 15.84 10.74
N ALA A 56 10.24 16.90 10.78
CA ALA A 56 10.37 17.97 11.77
C ALA A 56 9.97 17.54 13.19
N ALA A 57 9.24 16.43 13.33
CA ALA A 57 8.82 15.87 14.61
C ALA A 57 8.61 14.35 14.48
N ASN A 58 8.66 13.63 15.61
CA ASN A 58 8.43 12.19 15.67
C ASN A 58 7.55 11.78 16.87
N ASN A 59 6.54 12.59 17.18
CA ASN A 59 5.57 12.30 18.23
C ASN A 59 4.49 11.31 17.76
N ASP A 60 3.65 10.81 18.68
CA ASP A 60 2.67 9.77 18.36
C ASP A 60 1.63 10.18 17.32
N MET A 61 1.29 11.48 17.21
CA MET A 61 0.41 11.99 16.15
C MET A 61 1.04 11.79 14.77
N VAL A 62 2.32 12.13 14.63
CA VAL A 62 3.07 11.97 13.38
C VAL A 62 3.26 10.50 13.05
N ARG A 63 3.59 9.66 14.04
CA ARG A 63 3.74 8.21 13.88
C ARG A 63 2.44 7.56 13.45
N SER A 64 1.32 7.90 14.10
CA SER A 64 -0.01 7.46 13.71
C SER A 64 -0.36 7.87 12.27
N GLY A 65 -0.07 9.13 11.92
CA GLY A 65 -0.27 9.61 10.55
C GLY A 65 0.54 8.84 9.53
N ARG A 66 1.82 8.57 9.81
CA ARG A 66 2.69 7.76 8.93
C ARG A 66 2.15 6.34 8.77
N ALA A 67 1.67 5.71 9.84
CA ALA A 67 1.08 4.39 9.77
C ALA A 67 -0.17 4.37 8.86
N LEU A 68 -1.12 5.30 9.09
CA LEU A 68 -2.31 5.42 8.25
C LEU A 68 -1.96 5.71 6.78
N PHE A 69 -0.97 6.55 6.54
CA PHE A 69 -0.50 6.92 5.20
C PHE A 69 0.02 5.72 4.39
N GLY A 70 0.56 4.71 5.08
CA GLY A 70 1.04 3.46 4.49
C GLY A 70 0.00 2.32 4.47
N THR A 71 -1.27 2.58 4.78
CA THR A 71 -2.32 1.54 4.85
C THR A 71 -3.15 1.50 3.57
N PRO A 72 -3.10 0.43 2.77
CA PRO A 72 -3.88 0.36 1.52
C PRO A 72 -5.39 0.47 1.72
N THR A 73 -5.92 -0.09 2.81
CA THR A 73 -7.36 -0.04 3.13
C THR A 73 -7.84 1.30 3.69
N LEU A 74 -6.95 2.30 3.83
CA LEU A 74 -7.38 3.69 4.01
C LEU A 74 -8.01 4.21 2.71
N LEU A 75 -7.44 3.82 1.57
CA LEU A 75 -8.01 4.02 0.25
C LEU A 75 -9.09 2.96 0.00
N GLY A 76 -9.92 3.17 -1.02
CA GLY A 76 -10.96 2.23 -1.39
C GLY A 76 -10.78 1.66 -2.79
N GLY A 77 -11.88 1.09 -3.30
CA GLY A 77 -12.01 0.68 -4.69
C GLY A 77 -10.87 -0.19 -5.22
N GLN A 78 -10.37 0.18 -6.40
CA GLN A 78 -9.29 -0.54 -7.07
C GLN A 78 -7.92 -0.25 -6.46
N ALA A 79 -7.72 0.93 -5.87
CA ALA A 79 -6.46 1.26 -5.21
C ALA A 79 -6.14 0.29 -4.07
N ALA A 80 -7.09 0.09 -3.15
CA ALA A 80 -6.91 -0.86 -2.06
C ALA A 80 -6.67 -2.31 -2.55
N LYS A 81 -7.40 -2.75 -3.61
CA LYS A 81 -7.22 -4.09 -4.23
C LYS A 81 -5.86 -4.24 -4.93
N ALA A 82 -5.33 -3.15 -5.45
CA ALA A 82 -4.00 -3.09 -6.05
C ALA A 82 -2.88 -3.03 -5.00
N GLY A 83 -3.21 -2.89 -3.71
CA GLY A 83 -2.21 -2.71 -2.66
C GLY A 83 -1.65 -1.29 -2.58
N LEU A 84 -2.33 -0.32 -3.19
CA LEU A 84 -1.91 1.08 -3.19
C LEU A 84 -2.28 1.76 -1.88
N SER A 85 -1.34 2.54 -1.37
CA SER A 85 -1.51 3.49 -0.27
C SER A 85 -0.96 4.85 -0.69
N CYS A 86 -1.11 5.87 0.16
CA CYS A 86 -0.46 7.16 -0.10
C CYS A 86 1.07 7.00 -0.23
N ALA A 87 1.66 6.05 0.51
CA ALA A 87 3.09 5.73 0.45
C ALA A 87 3.54 5.04 -0.86
N SER A 88 2.61 4.49 -1.66
CA SER A 88 2.93 3.92 -2.97
C SER A 88 3.35 5.00 -3.96
N CYS A 89 2.69 6.16 -3.92
CA CYS A 89 3.08 7.34 -4.69
C CYS A 89 4.12 8.18 -3.95
N HIS A 90 4.04 8.24 -2.62
CA HIS A 90 4.87 9.12 -1.79
C HIS A 90 5.78 8.37 -0.81
N ILE A 91 6.83 7.71 -1.29
CA ILE A 91 7.73 6.89 -0.45
C ILE A 91 8.40 7.79 0.60
N ASN A 92 8.12 7.54 1.88
CA ASN A 92 8.58 8.38 3.00
C ASN A 92 8.18 9.86 2.87
N GLY A 93 7.09 10.14 2.15
CA GLY A 93 6.61 11.50 1.84
C GLY A 93 7.31 12.16 0.64
N ARG A 94 8.24 11.47 -0.02
CA ARG A 94 8.94 11.93 -1.23
C ARG A 94 8.25 11.39 -2.47
N ASP A 95 8.46 11.99 -3.63
CA ASP A 95 7.94 11.45 -4.88
C ASP A 95 8.48 10.03 -5.17
N ASN A 96 7.71 9.24 -5.93
CA ASN A 96 8.12 7.92 -6.38
C ASN A 96 8.38 7.93 -7.90
N PRO A 97 9.61 8.18 -8.36
CA PRO A 97 9.94 8.22 -9.79
C PRO A 97 9.84 6.84 -10.47
N HIS A 98 9.66 5.77 -9.72
CA HIS A 98 9.53 4.41 -10.22
C HIS A 98 8.08 3.93 -10.32
N PHE A 99 7.12 4.73 -9.86
CA PHE A 99 5.69 4.41 -9.96
C PHE A 99 5.25 4.36 -11.42
N LEU A 100 4.67 3.24 -11.84
CA LEU A 100 4.05 3.08 -13.15
C LEU A 100 2.91 2.09 -13.06
N LEU A 101 1.68 2.57 -13.23
CA LEU A 101 0.49 1.73 -13.29
C LEU A 101 -0.17 1.87 -14.66
N ALA A 102 -0.33 0.74 -15.36
CA ALA A 102 -0.95 0.71 -16.67
C ALA A 102 -2.36 1.34 -16.64
N GLY A 103 -2.64 2.24 -17.59
CA GLY A 103 -3.90 2.98 -17.66
C GLY A 103 -4.03 4.17 -16.69
N VAL A 104 -3.06 4.36 -15.78
CA VAL A 104 -3.01 5.47 -14.83
C VAL A 104 -1.78 6.36 -15.04
N SER A 105 -0.68 5.79 -15.52
CA SER A 105 0.59 6.49 -15.72
C SER A 105 0.94 6.60 -17.21
N ALA A 106 1.38 7.76 -17.67
CA ALA A 106 1.95 7.94 -19.02
C ALA A 106 3.46 7.65 -19.04
N ALA A 107 4.14 7.87 -17.91
CA ALA A 107 5.56 7.61 -17.72
C ALA A 107 5.84 7.27 -16.24
N PRO A 108 7.00 6.67 -15.91
CA PRO A 108 7.40 6.47 -14.52
C PRO A 108 7.37 7.77 -13.71
N GLY A 109 6.80 7.73 -12.51
CA GLY A 109 6.62 8.90 -11.64
C GLY A 109 5.41 9.77 -11.96
N THR A 110 4.52 9.32 -12.84
CA THR A 110 3.25 10.02 -13.14
C THR A 110 2.04 9.23 -12.68
N ALA A 111 0.95 9.92 -12.34
CA ALA A 111 -0.34 9.32 -12.07
C ALA A 111 -1.48 10.27 -12.46
N ASP A 112 -2.51 9.71 -13.08
CA ASP A 112 -3.81 10.34 -13.29
C ASP A 112 -4.76 9.88 -12.18
N VAL A 113 -4.92 10.73 -11.15
CA VAL A 113 -5.86 10.49 -10.04
C VAL A 113 -7.30 10.89 -10.37
N THR A 114 -7.50 11.52 -11.54
CA THR A 114 -8.81 11.80 -12.14
C THR A 114 -9.30 10.70 -13.07
N ASN A 115 -8.55 9.59 -13.14
CA ASN A 115 -8.96 8.41 -13.88
C ASN A 115 -10.08 7.65 -13.16
N SER A 116 -11.10 7.23 -13.92
CA SER A 116 -12.22 6.43 -13.40
C SER A 116 -11.81 5.09 -12.77
N PHE A 117 -10.58 4.62 -13.01
CA PHE A 117 -9.99 3.46 -12.33
C PHE A 117 -10.04 3.59 -10.80
N PHE A 118 -9.73 4.78 -10.25
CA PHE A 118 -9.69 4.98 -8.80
C PHE A 118 -11.05 5.31 -8.21
N SER A 119 -11.82 6.17 -8.87
CA SER A 119 -13.16 6.55 -8.44
C SER A 119 -14.01 7.01 -9.62
N ALA A 120 -15.22 6.46 -9.73
CA ALA A 120 -16.20 6.92 -10.70
C ALA A 120 -16.67 8.37 -10.44
N ALA A 121 -16.56 8.87 -9.19
CA ALA A 121 -17.00 10.21 -8.82
C ALA A 121 -16.08 11.32 -9.38
N ARG A 122 -14.82 10.99 -9.66
CA ARG A 122 -13.79 11.95 -10.13
C ARG A 122 -13.30 11.71 -11.55
N GLY A 123 -13.80 10.66 -12.21
CA GLY A 123 -13.54 10.37 -13.62
C GLY A 123 -13.84 11.57 -14.51
N ASN A 124 -12.82 12.22 -15.08
CA ASN A 124 -13.00 13.33 -16.03
C ASN A 124 -13.09 12.85 -17.49
N GLY A 125 -12.84 11.56 -17.75
CA GLY A 125 -12.85 10.96 -19.09
C GLY A 125 -11.62 11.28 -19.94
N LEU A 126 -10.65 11.99 -19.37
CA LEU A 126 -9.37 12.33 -19.99
C LEU A 126 -8.29 11.43 -19.42
N PHE A 127 -7.24 11.20 -20.20
CA PHE A 127 -6.01 10.60 -19.69
C PHE A 127 -4.98 11.71 -19.55
N ASP A 128 -4.92 12.32 -18.37
CA ASP A 128 -4.05 13.45 -18.03
C ASP A 128 -3.10 13.17 -16.85
N PRO A 129 -2.23 12.12 -16.91
CA PRO A 129 -1.28 11.85 -15.85
C PRO A 129 -0.35 13.03 -15.57
N VAL A 130 -0.22 13.36 -14.29
CA VAL A 130 0.69 14.41 -13.81
C VAL A 130 1.84 13.82 -13.01
N LEU A 131 2.92 14.58 -12.87
CA LEU A 131 4.02 14.21 -11.97
C LEU A 131 3.51 14.07 -10.53
N ILE A 132 3.90 12.98 -9.88
CA ILE A 132 3.63 12.77 -8.46
C ILE A 132 4.43 13.81 -7.66
N PRO A 133 3.78 14.65 -6.85
CA PRO A 133 4.47 15.72 -6.15
C PRO A 133 5.27 15.20 -4.95
N ASP A 134 6.37 15.87 -4.67
CA ASP A 134 7.12 15.68 -3.45
C ASP A 134 6.46 16.42 -2.27
N LEU A 135 6.07 15.70 -1.21
CA LEU A 135 5.35 16.32 -0.09
C LEU A 135 6.26 17.18 0.79
N ALA A 136 7.58 17.11 0.68
CA ALA A 136 8.45 18.06 1.39
C ALA A 136 8.46 19.45 0.76
N ARG A 137 8.04 19.58 -0.51
CA ARG A 137 7.98 20.85 -1.22
C ARG A 137 6.63 21.54 -0.97
N PRO A 138 6.54 22.87 -1.10
CA PRO A 138 5.27 23.60 -1.07
C PRO A 138 4.28 22.98 -2.07
N GLY A 139 3.02 22.82 -1.64
CA GLY A 139 1.97 22.19 -2.44
C GLY A 139 0.82 23.14 -2.78
N LYS A 140 -0.22 22.59 -3.43
CA LYS A 140 -1.42 23.33 -3.86
C LYS A 140 -2.35 23.76 -2.70
N VAL A 141 -2.12 23.26 -1.49
CA VAL A 141 -2.94 23.53 -0.31
C VAL A 141 -2.11 24.09 0.83
N ALA A 142 -2.67 25.07 1.55
CA ALA A 142 -2.08 25.61 2.76
C ALA A 142 -1.92 24.51 3.83
N ARG A 143 -0.76 24.50 4.49
CA ARG A 143 -0.43 23.50 5.52
C ARG A 143 -0.49 24.05 6.94
N ASP A 144 -0.97 25.29 7.10
CA ASP A 144 -1.23 25.89 8.41
C ASP A 144 -2.18 24.97 9.21
N PRO A 145 -1.83 24.58 10.46
CA PRO A 145 -2.73 23.86 11.36
C PRO A 145 -4.06 24.57 11.61
N GLU A 146 -4.07 25.90 11.70
CA GLU A 146 -5.28 26.67 12.07
C GLU A 146 -6.31 26.70 10.94
N ALA A 147 -5.85 26.82 9.70
CA ALA A 147 -6.73 26.87 8.52
C ALA A 147 -7.44 25.53 8.23
N ARG A 148 -6.93 24.40 8.74
CA ARG A 148 -7.43 23.02 8.51
C ARG A 148 -7.66 22.62 7.04
N ALA A 149 -7.11 23.38 6.10
CA ALA A 149 -7.29 23.16 4.66
C ALA A 149 -6.67 21.83 4.20
N LEU A 150 -5.55 21.43 4.83
CA LEU A 150 -4.88 20.17 4.52
C LEU A 150 -5.73 18.95 4.89
N GLU A 151 -6.42 18.98 6.03
CA GLU A 151 -7.34 17.92 6.44
C GLU A 151 -8.48 17.73 5.44
N ALA A 152 -9.11 18.82 5.02
CA ALA A 152 -10.17 18.78 4.00
C ALA A 152 -9.64 18.26 2.65
N PHE A 153 -8.44 18.68 2.25
CA PHE A 153 -7.78 18.19 1.05
C PHE A 153 -7.51 16.67 1.12
N ILE A 154 -6.92 16.19 2.23
CA ILE A 154 -6.65 14.76 2.44
C ILE A 154 -7.94 13.94 2.43
N ARG A 155 -9.00 14.43 3.08
CA ARG A 155 -10.32 13.78 3.03
C ARG A 155 -10.81 13.63 1.59
N ASN A 156 -10.71 14.68 0.79
CA ASN A 156 -11.14 14.64 -0.61
C ASN A 156 -10.32 13.66 -1.45
N LEU A 157 -9.00 13.57 -1.23
CA LEU A 157 -8.18 12.52 -1.86
C LEU A 157 -8.73 11.13 -1.50
N ILE A 158 -8.89 10.86 -0.20
CA ILE A 158 -9.29 9.52 0.27
C ILE A 158 -10.68 9.13 -0.26
N VAL A 159 -11.68 10.00 -0.07
CA VAL A 159 -13.08 9.67 -0.34
C VAL A 159 -13.41 9.84 -1.82
N GLU A 160 -13.08 10.99 -2.40
CA GLU A 160 -13.54 11.36 -3.73
C GLU A 160 -12.64 10.79 -4.83
N GLU A 161 -11.32 10.85 -4.68
CA GLU A 161 -10.38 10.38 -5.71
C GLU A 161 -10.13 8.87 -5.61
N PHE A 162 -10.01 8.32 -4.40
CA PHE A 162 -9.66 6.91 -4.19
C PHE A 162 -10.81 6.04 -3.65
N GLY A 163 -12.02 6.59 -3.48
CA GLY A 163 -13.22 5.83 -3.10
C GLY A 163 -13.14 5.17 -1.70
N GLY A 164 -12.31 5.70 -0.82
CA GLY A 164 -12.16 5.25 0.56
C GLY A 164 -13.35 5.61 1.44
N GLN A 165 -13.41 5.00 2.62
CA GLN A 165 -14.40 5.39 3.64
C GLN A 165 -14.06 6.75 4.24
N GLU A 166 -15.07 7.47 4.71
CA GLU A 166 -14.90 8.74 5.42
C GLU A 166 -13.94 8.56 6.62
N PRO A 167 -12.78 9.25 6.64
CA PRO A 167 -11.87 9.23 7.78
C PRO A 167 -12.45 10.01 8.98
N THR A 168 -12.18 9.57 10.20
CA THR A 168 -12.54 10.36 11.39
C THR A 168 -11.73 11.66 11.47
N PRO A 169 -12.19 12.66 12.26
CA PRO A 169 -11.39 13.84 12.56
C PRO A 169 -10.02 13.53 13.18
N ALA A 170 -9.92 12.46 13.99
CA ALA A 170 -8.66 12.05 14.60
C ALA A 170 -7.69 11.48 13.57
N MET A 171 -8.17 10.67 12.63
CA MET A 171 -7.39 10.15 11.51
C MET A 171 -6.89 11.28 10.60
N LEU A 172 -7.77 12.22 10.22
CA LEU A 172 -7.37 13.37 9.40
C LEU A 172 -6.32 14.23 10.09
N ALA A 173 -6.48 14.49 11.39
CA ALA A 173 -5.49 15.22 12.17
C ALA A 173 -4.12 14.51 12.20
N ALA A 174 -4.10 13.18 12.32
CA ALA A 174 -2.86 12.39 12.30
C ALA A 174 -2.20 12.41 10.91
N LEU A 175 -2.95 12.15 9.84
CA LEU A 175 -2.45 12.21 8.46
C LEU A 175 -1.88 13.60 8.13
N ALA A 176 -2.61 14.66 8.48
CA ALA A 176 -2.17 16.03 8.26
C ALA A 176 -0.93 16.37 9.12
N ALA A 177 -0.84 15.88 10.36
CA ALA A 177 0.36 16.03 11.19
C ALA A 177 1.59 15.36 10.55
N TYR A 178 1.44 14.16 9.98
CA TYR A 178 2.52 13.50 9.25
C TYR A 178 2.94 14.30 8.00
N VAL A 179 2.01 14.70 7.14
CA VAL A 179 2.31 15.49 5.93
C VAL A 179 2.97 16.83 6.29
N ARG A 180 2.51 17.50 7.35
CA ARG A 180 3.14 18.72 7.89
C ARG A 180 4.53 18.46 8.47
N ALA A 181 4.85 17.26 8.90
CA ALA A 181 6.15 16.91 9.46
C ALA A 181 7.19 16.58 8.37
N VAL A 182 6.79 16.15 7.16
CA VAL A 182 7.72 15.79 6.07
C VAL A 182 8.61 16.97 5.67
N ARG A 183 9.91 16.73 5.54
CA ARG A 183 10.93 17.72 5.15
C ARG A 183 11.89 17.16 4.09
N SER A 184 12.66 18.05 3.48
CA SER A 184 13.86 17.65 2.73
C SER A 184 14.98 17.24 3.66
N CYS A 185 15.56 16.08 3.34
CA CYS A 185 16.80 15.65 3.93
C CYS A 185 17.96 16.44 3.32
N PRO A 186 18.97 16.86 4.11
CA PRO A 186 20.20 17.41 3.56
C PRO A 186 20.82 16.46 2.53
N GLY A 187 21.02 16.93 1.31
CA GLY A 187 21.57 16.12 0.19
C GLY A 187 20.62 15.06 -0.38
N GLU A 188 19.36 15.01 0.07
CA GLU A 188 18.30 14.07 -0.37
C GLU A 188 18.80 12.63 -0.61
N PRO A 189 19.44 11.99 0.39
CA PRO A 189 20.10 10.71 0.18
C PRO A 189 19.09 9.59 -0.07
N LYS A 190 19.44 8.72 -1.02
CA LYS A 190 18.87 7.38 -1.09
C LYS A 190 19.56 6.50 -0.06
N VAL A 191 18.77 5.82 0.76
CA VAL A 191 19.25 4.90 1.79
C VAL A 191 18.83 3.48 1.44
N ALA A 192 19.62 2.51 1.88
CA ALA A 192 19.27 1.11 1.69
C ALA A 192 18.01 0.77 2.50
N ARG A 193 17.11 -0.02 1.92
CA ARG A 193 15.98 -0.60 2.63
C ARG A 193 16.46 -1.69 3.57
N ARG A 194 15.95 -1.67 4.80
CA ARG A 194 16.29 -2.61 5.87
C ARG A 194 15.02 -3.13 6.55
N LEU A 195 15.14 -4.28 7.20
CA LEU A 195 14.09 -4.80 8.06
C LEU A 195 13.71 -3.78 9.14
N GLY A 196 14.69 -3.05 9.66
CA GLY A 196 14.49 -2.00 10.67
C GLY A 196 13.43 -0.97 10.27
N ASP A 197 13.33 -0.63 8.98
CA ASP A 197 12.35 0.34 8.48
C ASP A 197 10.92 -0.18 8.61
N GLN A 198 10.70 -1.44 8.24
CA GLN A 198 9.39 -2.08 8.34
C GLN A 198 9.00 -2.37 9.79
N LEU A 199 9.97 -2.74 10.64
CA LEU A 199 9.71 -2.89 12.09
C LEU A 199 9.34 -1.54 12.74
N ALA A 200 9.98 -0.44 12.33
CA ALA A 200 9.59 0.90 12.76
C ALA A 200 8.17 1.26 12.30
N ALA A 201 7.79 0.90 11.07
CA ALA A 201 6.43 1.11 10.57
C ALA A 201 5.38 0.28 11.34
N ILE A 202 5.71 -0.96 11.76
CA ILE A 202 4.85 -1.76 12.65
C ILE A 202 4.70 -1.07 14.01
N ALA A 203 5.79 -0.55 14.58
CA ALA A 203 5.76 0.18 15.84
C ALA A 203 4.95 1.49 15.74
N ASP A 204 5.03 2.19 14.61
CA ASP A 204 4.20 3.37 14.31
C ASP A 204 2.71 2.99 14.24
N GLY A 205 2.37 1.84 13.66
CA GLY A 205 1.01 1.30 13.67
C GLY A 205 0.50 0.96 15.08
N ALA A 206 1.34 0.37 15.94
CA ALA A 206 0.98 0.09 17.33
C ALA A 206 0.74 1.39 18.12
N ALA A 207 1.63 2.38 17.99
CA ALA A 207 1.47 3.70 18.61
C ALA A 207 0.22 4.42 18.07
N GLY A 208 -0.05 4.31 16.77
CA GLY A 208 -1.26 4.84 16.16
C GLY A 208 -2.52 4.20 16.72
N ALA A 209 -2.55 2.87 16.89
CA ALA A 209 -3.69 2.18 17.46
C ALA A 209 -3.96 2.62 18.91
N GLN A 210 -2.90 2.74 19.72
CA GLN A 210 -2.97 3.24 21.10
C GLN A 210 -3.52 4.68 21.17
N LEU A 211 -2.98 5.57 20.33
CA LEU A 211 -3.44 6.96 20.24
C LEU A 211 -4.93 7.04 19.86
N MET A 212 -5.37 6.26 18.87
CA MET A 212 -6.75 6.29 18.38
C MET A 212 -7.71 5.73 19.44
N ILE A 213 -7.33 4.67 20.16
CA ILE A 213 -8.09 4.19 21.33
C ILE A 213 -8.22 5.29 22.39
N GLY A 214 -7.12 5.97 22.73
CA GLY A 214 -7.14 7.09 23.69
C GLY A 214 -8.03 8.25 23.28
N ARG A 215 -8.31 8.39 21.98
CA ARG A 215 -9.23 9.39 21.40
C ARG A 215 -10.66 8.89 21.21
N GLY A 216 -10.97 7.65 21.61
CA GLY A 216 -12.27 7.02 21.37
C GLY A 216 -12.52 6.67 19.90
N ASP A 217 -11.48 6.68 19.05
CA ASP A 217 -11.57 6.40 17.63
C ASP A 217 -11.29 4.93 17.31
N ARG A 218 -12.35 4.12 17.33
CA ARG A 218 -12.26 2.70 17.00
C ARG A 218 -11.94 2.45 15.52
N GLN A 219 -12.36 3.33 14.61
CA GLN A 219 -12.07 3.17 13.18
C GLN A 219 -10.59 3.41 12.92
N GLY A 220 -10.02 4.49 13.45
CA GLY A 220 -8.60 4.79 13.39
C GLY A 220 -7.74 3.71 14.04
N ALA A 221 -8.18 3.13 15.17
CA ALA A 221 -7.48 2.03 15.82
C ALA A 221 -7.41 0.79 14.91
N ARG A 222 -8.54 0.40 14.29
CA ARG A 222 -8.60 -0.72 13.35
C ARG A 222 -7.74 -0.50 12.11
N LEU A 223 -7.73 0.71 11.55
CA LEU A 223 -6.87 1.02 10.40
C LEU A 223 -5.38 1.05 10.77
N SER A 224 -5.03 1.46 11.99
CA SER A 224 -3.65 1.37 12.49
C SER A 224 -3.21 -0.09 12.67
N ILE A 225 -4.10 -0.97 13.15
CA ILE A 225 -3.87 -2.43 13.18
C ILE A 225 -3.73 -2.99 11.75
N ALA A 226 -4.55 -2.53 10.80
CA ALA A 226 -4.42 -2.92 9.40
C ALA A 226 -3.07 -2.49 8.81
N ALA A 227 -2.55 -1.32 9.20
CA ALA A 227 -1.20 -0.86 8.84
C ALA A 227 -0.13 -1.88 9.29
N MET A 228 -0.19 -2.29 10.56
CA MET A 228 0.74 -3.28 11.12
C MET A 228 0.68 -4.60 10.33
N ARG A 229 -0.53 -5.07 10.02
CA ARG A 229 -0.74 -6.31 9.24
C ARG A 229 -0.18 -6.22 7.83
N HIS A 230 -0.37 -5.09 7.16
CA HIS A 230 0.21 -4.85 5.84
C HIS A 230 1.74 -4.92 5.89
N GLN A 231 2.37 -4.27 6.87
CA GLN A 231 3.82 -4.34 7.04
C GLN A 231 4.31 -5.77 7.30
N LEU A 232 3.62 -6.59 8.10
CA LEU A 232 3.96 -8.01 8.27
C LEU A 232 3.92 -8.80 6.95
N GLY A 233 2.98 -8.47 6.07
CA GLY A 233 2.90 -9.01 4.71
C GLY A 233 4.14 -8.66 3.89
N LEU A 234 4.51 -7.39 3.86
CA LEU A 234 5.71 -6.92 3.15
C LEU A 234 7.01 -7.51 3.71
N VAL A 235 7.10 -7.73 5.03
CA VAL A 235 8.23 -8.46 5.64
C VAL A 235 8.23 -9.90 5.11
N ALA A 236 7.08 -10.57 5.06
CA ALA A 236 7.01 -11.96 4.65
C ALA A 236 7.46 -12.19 3.20
N GLU A 237 7.27 -11.22 2.30
CA GLU A 237 7.81 -11.23 0.93
C GLU A 237 9.34 -11.24 0.92
N ARG A 238 9.98 -10.56 1.88
CA ARG A 238 11.44 -10.46 1.97
C ARG A 238 12.12 -11.70 2.56
N TYR A 239 11.38 -12.50 3.31
CA TYR A 239 11.85 -13.76 3.88
C TYR A 239 11.40 -14.95 3.03
N ALA A 240 11.71 -14.92 1.73
CA ALA A 240 11.28 -15.92 0.77
C ALA A 240 12.14 -17.20 0.77
N GLY A 241 11.56 -18.31 0.29
CA GLY A 241 12.25 -19.60 0.16
C GLY A 241 12.06 -20.55 1.36
N PRO A 242 12.49 -21.83 1.22
CA PRO A 242 12.21 -22.88 2.20
C PRO A 242 12.87 -22.63 3.56
N GLY A 243 14.04 -21.98 3.59
CA GLY A 243 14.77 -21.68 4.82
C GLY A 243 14.05 -20.71 5.78
N PHE A 244 12.98 -20.06 5.33
CA PHE A 244 12.19 -19.10 6.11
C PHE A 244 10.72 -19.51 6.27
N ALA A 245 10.35 -20.74 5.92
CA ALA A 245 8.96 -21.20 6.02
C ALA A 245 8.35 -21.00 7.42
N ARG A 246 9.13 -21.27 8.48
CA ARG A 246 8.71 -21.05 9.87
C ARG A 246 8.49 -19.55 10.18
N ASP A 247 9.37 -18.69 9.72
CA ASP A 247 9.28 -17.25 9.97
C ASP A 247 8.10 -16.62 9.21
N ARG A 248 7.88 -17.03 7.95
CA ARG A 248 6.68 -16.62 7.17
C ARG A 248 5.38 -17.10 7.80
N ALA A 249 5.33 -18.35 8.29
CA ALA A 249 4.17 -18.86 9.01
C ALA A 249 3.92 -18.06 10.31
N ALA A 250 4.97 -17.68 11.03
CA ALA A 250 4.86 -16.85 12.23
C ALA A 250 4.40 -15.41 11.92
N LEU A 251 4.86 -14.80 10.83
CA LEU A 251 4.38 -13.49 10.35
C LEU A 251 2.89 -13.54 10.01
N LEU A 252 2.45 -14.57 9.30
CA LEU A 252 1.04 -14.79 8.98
C LEU A 252 0.19 -15.00 10.24
N ALA A 253 0.66 -15.80 11.19
CA ALA A 253 -0.01 -16.00 12.47
C ALA A 253 -0.12 -14.69 13.26
N GLY A 254 0.94 -13.88 13.30
CA GLY A 254 0.93 -12.54 13.90
C GLY A 254 -0.09 -11.61 13.24
N SER A 255 -0.19 -11.62 11.92
CA SER A 255 -1.19 -10.84 11.18
C SER A 255 -2.64 -11.27 11.49
N ARG A 256 -2.88 -12.58 11.67
CA ARG A 256 -4.20 -13.11 12.08
C ARG A 256 -4.54 -12.73 13.53
N GLN A 257 -3.56 -12.76 14.44
CA GLN A 257 -3.75 -12.28 15.82
C GLN A 257 -4.13 -10.79 15.84
N LEU A 258 -3.45 -9.96 15.05
CA LEU A 258 -3.79 -8.54 14.92
C LEU A 258 -5.21 -8.32 14.38
N GLN A 259 -5.64 -9.11 13.40
CA GLN A 259 -7.04 -9.06 12.92
C GLN A 259 -8.01 -9.32 14.09
N ALA A 260 -7.80 -10.41 14.84
CA ALA A 260 -8.66 -10.74 15.98
C ALA A 260 -8.64 -9.64 17.06
N ILE A 261 -7.50 -9.00 17.29
CA ILE A 261 -7.40 -7.84 18.20
C ILE A 261 -8.25 -6.67 17.72
N GLY A 262 -8.23 -6.36 16.42
CA GLY A 262 -9.06 -5.30 15.82
C GLY A 262 -10.57 -5.57 15.90
N ASP A 263 -10.97 -6.83 16.07
CA ASP A 263 -12.36 -7.26 16.20
C ASP A 263 -12.87 -7.19 17.66
N ILE A 264 -11.98 -7.02 18.65
CA ILE A 264 -12.37 -6.85 20.06
C ILE A 264 -13.33 -5.66 20.21
N ALA A 265 -14.42 -5.86 20.96
CA ALA A 265 -15.43 -4.85 21.23
C ALA A 265 -15.00 -3.85 22.32
N ASP A 266 -14.46 -4.37 23.41
CA ASP A 266 -14.01 -3.59 24.54
C ASP A 266 -12.67 -2.89 24.24
N VAL A 267 -12.67 -1.56 24.31
CA VAL A 267 -11.50 -0.75 23.98
C VAL A 267 -10.34 -0.94 24.97
N GLY A 268 -10.63 -1.24 26.24
CA GLY A 268 -9.61 -1.52 27.26
C GLY A 268 -8.90 -2.84 27.00
N GLN A 269 -9.66 -3.88 26.66
CA GLN A 269 -9.13 -5.19 26.27
C GLN A 269 -8.36 -5.11 24.96
N MET A 270 -8.87 -4.36 23.97
CA MET A 270 -8.15 -4.12 22.72
C MET A 270 -6.78 -3.48 22.99
N ARG A 271 -6.75 -2.45 23.85
CA ARG A 271 -5.53 -1.75 24.26
C ARG A 271 -4.49 -2.72 24.83
N LEU A 272 -4.89 -3.50 25.83
CA LEU A 272 -4.01 -4.46 26.50
C LEU A 272 -3.54 -5.57 25.54
N ALA A 273 -4.39 -5.98 24.59
CA ALA A 273 -4.04 -6.98 23.61
C ALA A 273 -3.01 -6.48 22.59
N ILE A 274 -3.10 -5.21 22.17
CA ILE A 274 -2.08 -4.56 21.32
C ILE A 274 -0.74 -4.51 22.05
N ASP A 275 -0.72 -4.09 23.31
CA ASP A 275 0.52 -3.99 24.10
C ASP A 275 1.19 -5.35 24.26
N ARG A 276 0.40 -6.37 24.63
CA ARG A 276 0.87 -7.74 24.78
C ARG A 276 1.41 -8.31 23.46
N TRP A 277 0.67 -8.09 22.37
CA TRP A 277 1.09 -8.54 21.05
C TRP A 277 2.41 -7.88 20.63
N THR A 278 2.52 -6.56 20.82
CA THR A 278 3.71 -5.78 20.45
C THR A 278 4.93 -6.24 21.23
N LEU A 279 4.81 -6.40 22.55
CA LEU A 279 5.89 -6.90 23.40
C LEU A 279 6.34 -8.31 22.99
N GLY A 280 5.39 -9.22 22.75
CA GLY A 280 5.69 -10.60 22.33
C GLY A 280 6.30 -10.67 20.94
N PHE A 281 5.86 -9.83 20.01
CA PHE A 281 6.43 -9.71 18.67
C PHE A 281 7.87 -9.20 18.74
N GLU A 282 8.12 -8.10 19.46
CA GLU A 282 9.43 -7.46 19.56
C GLU A 282 10.48 -8.33 20.26
N THR A 283 10.10 -9.03 21.34
CA THR A 283 11.01 -9.91 22.08
C THR A 283 11.20 -11.27 21.41
N GLY A 284 10.24 -11.69 20.58
CA GLY A 284 10.23 -12.99 19.91
C GLY A 284 10.61 -12.93 18.43
N LEU A 285 9.59 -12.75 17.57
CA LEU A 285 9.72 -12.88 16.13
C LEU A 285 10.62 -11.80 15.52
N ALA A 286 10.49 -10.54 15.94
CA ALA A 286 11.31 -9.45 15.42
C ALA A 286 12.82 -9.70 15.64
N GLN A 287 13.23 -10.19 16.82
CA GLN A 287 14.63 -10.55 17.08
C GLN A 287 15.13 -11.68 16.17
N ARG A 288 14.29 -12.69 15.90
CA ARG A 288 14.68 -13.77 14.97
C ARG A 288 14.87 -13.25 13.56
N LEU A 289 13.95 -12.40 13.09
CA LEU A 289 14.04 -11.77 11.77
C LEU A 289 15.31 -10.92 11.65
N ARG A 290 15.61 -10.06 12.64
CA ARG A 290 16.84 -9.25 12.68
C ARG A 290 18.10 -10.10 12.54
N ARG A 291 18.21 -11.20 13.30
CA ARG A 291 19.35 -12.14 13.18
C ARG A 291 19.47 -12.82 11.81
N ALA A 292 18.38 -12.88 11.06
CA ALA A 292 18.31 -13.53 9.77
C ALA A 292 18.30 -12.56 8.58
N GLU A 293 18.33 -11.24 8.81
CA GLU A 293 18.20 -10.21 7.76
C GLU A 293 19.24 -10.38 6.65
N ALA A 294 20.51 -10.64 7.00
CA ALA A 294 21.59 -10.84 6.03
C ALA A 294 21.40 -12.03 5.07
N ARG A 295 20.50 -12.97 5.40
CA ARG A 295 20.15 -14.13 4.55
C ARG A 295 18.86 -13.92 3.76
N SER A 296 18.17 -12.80 3.97
CA SER A 296 16.88 -12.48 3.38
C SER A 296 17.03 -11.61 2.13
N LEU A 297 15.92 -11.24 1.48
CA LEU A 297 15.90 -10.35 0.31
C LEU A 297 16.06 -8.86 0.68
N TYR A 298 16.45 -8.55 1.92
CA TYR A 298 17.02 -7.26 2.29
C TYR A 298 18.50 -7.16 1.92
N ASP A 299 19.20 -8.30 1.83
CA ASP A 299 20.57 -8.33 1.33
C ASP A 299 20.55 -8.17 -0.22
N PRO A 300 21.31 -7.21 -0.78
CA PRO A 300 21.33 -6.97 -2.22
C PRO A 300 21.74 -8.19 -3.05
N THR A 301 22.64 -9.03 -2.55
CA THR A 301 23.12 -10.22 -3.28
C THR A 301 22.02 -11.27 -3.38
N HIS A 302 21.26 -11.45 -2.31
CA HIS A 302 20.10 -12.33 -2.31
C HIS A 302 18.96 -11.78 -3.17
N LEU A 303 18.70 -10.47 -3.12
CA LEU A 303 17.71 -9.81 -3.97
C LEU A 303 18.05 -9.91 -5.45
N ASP A 304 19.29 -9.62 -5.85
CA ASP A 304 19.75 -9.68 -7.24
C ASP A 304 19.62 -11.10 -7.82
N ARG A 305 19.77 -12.14 -6.99
CA ARG A 305 19.52 -13.53 -7.42
C ARG A 305 18.04 -13.86 -7.58
N ALA A 306 17.18 -13.27 -6.75
CA ALA A 306 15.73 -13.51 -6.80
C ALA A 306 15.03 -12.77 -7.95
N LEU A 307 15.67 -11.73 -8.52
CA LEU A 307 15.15 -10.93 -9.64
C LEU A 307 15.66 -11.40 -11.02
N ARG A 308 16.51 -12.43 -11.08
CA ARG A 308 16.99 -13.07 -12.31
C ARG A 308 16.08 -14.23 -12.69
#